data_AF-A0A7C7RPI5-F1
#
_entry.id   AF-A0A7C7RPI5-F1
#
_cell.length_a   1.000
_cell.length_b   1.000
_cell.length_c   1.000
_cell.angle_alpha   90.00
_cell.angle_beta   90.00
_cell.angle_gamma   90.00
#
_symmetry.space_group_name_H-M   'P 1'
#
loop_
_entity.id
_entity.type
_entity.pdbx_description
1 polymer ?
#
loop_
_entity_poly.entity_id
_entity_poly.type
_entity_poly.pdbx_seq_one_letter_code
_entity_poly.pdbx_strand_id
1 'polypeptide(L)'
;MSQYQHKSSTIFERLLAIRRRAGLSQKDFSKKIGISPRAYRNYELAIRDVPLAVVVAIHAEFDVGLNWLVLGEGKSEPQPNKEIILQILSGLREYQEKFGNHFPLEKEARIFNYLFTQFASGKTFTGKDIHSFLETAS
;
A
#
# COMPACT_ATOMS: atom_id res chain seq x y z
N MET A 1 0.87 -19.83 -18.34
CA MET A 1 1.99 -19.86 -17.37
C MET A 1 3.15 -19.10 -17.98
N SER A 2 3.54 -17.97 -17.38
CA SER A 2 4.68 -17.20 -17.84
C SER A 2 5.37 -16.57 -16.63
N GLN A 3 6.14 -17.39 -15.92
CA GLN A 3 7.13 -16.93 -14.95
C GLN A 3 8.34 -16.44 -15.74
N TYR A 4 8.34 -15.16 -16.15
CA TYR A 4 9.52 -14.54 -16.73
C TYR A 4 10.32 -13.83 -15.64
N GLN A 5 11.49 -14.43 -15.35
CA GLN A 5 12.73 -13.79 -14.93
C GLN A 5 12.61 -12.67 -13.88
N HIS A 6 12.80 -13.03 -12.60
CA HIS A 6 13.41 -12.12 -11.64
C HIS A 6 14.87 -11.87 -12.07
N LYS A 7 15.07 -11.00 -13.06
CA LYS A 7 16.31 -10.24 -13.12
C LYS A 7 16.26 -9.35 -11.87
N SER A 8 17.20 -9.53 -10.93
CA SER A 8 17.30 -8.64 -9.78
C SER A 8 17.39 -7.21 -10.31
N SER A 9 16.28 -6.48 -10.22
CA SER A 9 16.29 -5.06 -10.56
C SER A 9 17.22 -4.36 -9.59
N THR A 10 17.86 -3.32 -10.04
CA THR A 10 18.62 -2.42 -9.18
C THR A 10 17.68 -1.44 -8.49
N ILE A 11 18.14 -0.79 -7.42
CA ILE A 11 17.33 0.23 -6.75
C ILE A 11 16.95 1.38 -7.69
N PHE A 12 17.83 1.79 -8.61
CA PHE A 12 17.55 2.86 -9.56
C PHE A 12 16.48 2.49 -10.59
N GLU A 13 16.45 1.24 -11.07
CA GLU A 13 15.37 0.73 -11.93
C GLU A 13 14.02 0.73 -11.19
N ARG A 14 14.02 0.41 -9.89
CA ARG A 14 12.81 0.50 -9.06
C ARG A 14 12.36 1.93 -8.82
N LEU A 15 13.28 2.87 -8.57
CA LEU A 15 12.97 4.30 -8.49
C LEU A 15 12.29 4.80 -9.78
N LEU A 16 12.83 4.42 -10.94
CA LEU A 16 12.26 4.73 -12.24
C LEU A 16 10.86 4.13 -12.41
N ALA A 17 10.67 2.87 -11.99
CA ALA A 17 9.38 2.18 -12.06
C ALA A 17 8.32 2.87 -11.20
N ILE A 18 8.65 3.26 -9.96
CA ILE A 18 7.73 3.98 -9.06
C ILE A 18 7.32 5.31 -9.69
N ARG A 19 8.29 6.10 -10.16
CA ARG A 19 8.00 7.40 -10.79
C ARG A 19 7.12 7.27 -12.04
N ARG A 20 7.41 6.30 -12.90
CA ARG A 20 6.64 6.05 -14.12
C ARG A 20 5.21 5.59 -13.80
N ARG A 21 5.04 4.72 -12.81
CA ARG A 21 3.72 4.29 -12.31
C ARG A 21 2.91 5.49 -11.80
N ALA A 22 3.55 6.43 -11.13
CA ALA A 22 2.92 7.67 -10.67
C ALA A 22 2.65 8.69 -11.80
N GLY A 23 3.15 8.46 -13.02
CA GLY A 23 3.00 9.39 -14.14
C GLY A 23 3.75 10.72 -13.99
N LEU A 24 4.79 10.76 -13.15
CA LEU A 24 5.45 12.01 -12.75
C LEU A 24 6.73 12.30 -13.54
N SER A 25 6.99 13.58 -13.77
CA SER A 25 8.30 14.06 -14.21
C SER A 25 9.35 13.86 -13.10
N GLN A 26 10.65 13.81 -13.43
CA GLN A 26 11.71 13.75 -12.41
C GLN A 26 11.64 14.94 -11.44
N LYS A 27 11.24 16.12 -11.94
CA LYS A 27 11.07 17.34 -11.14
C LYS A 27 9.93 17.20 -10.14
N ASP A 28 8.76 16.75 -10.59
CA ASP A 28 7.58 16.65 -9.71
C ASP A 28 7.73 15.50 -8.71
N PHE A 29 8.34 14.39 -9.13
CA PHE A 29 8.71 13.31 -8.23
C PHE A 29 9.64 13.81 -7.12
N SER A 30 10.73 14.50 -7.47
CA SER A 30 11.69 15.01 -6.48
C SER A 30 11.07 15.96 -5.47
N LYS A 31 10.11 16.80 -5.90
CA LYS A 31 9.36 17.69 -5.01
C LYS A 31 8.52 16.92 -4.01
N LYS A 32 7.81 15.88 -4.45
CA LYS A 32 6.97 15.05 -3.59
C LYS A 32 7.75 14.36 -2.48
N ILE A 33 8.96 13.90 -2.76
CA ILE A 33 9.84 13.28 -1.75
C ILE A 33 10.82 14.26 -1.08
N GLY A 34 10.61 15.57 -1.26
CA GLY A 34 11.34 16.61 -0.51
C GLY A 34 12.81 16.79 -0.87
N ILE A 35 13.24 16.44 -2.09
CA ILE A 35 14.63 16.59 -2.54
C ILE A 35 14.77 17.43 -3.80
N SER A 36 16.00 17.86 -4.10
CA SER A 36 16.25 18.60 -5.35
C SER A 36 16.10 17.71 -6.60
N PRO A 37 15.62 18.24 -7.74
CA PRO A 37 15.59 17.51 -9.00
C PRO A 37 16.95 16.97 -9.44
N ARG A 38 18.02 17.71 -9.15
CA ARG A 38 19.41 17.30 -9.43
C ARG A 38 19.82 16.08 -8.62
N ALA A 39 19.47 16.05 -7.33
CA ALA A 39 19.75 14.89 -6.48
C ALA A 39 19.01 13.65 -7.00
N TYR A 40 17.70 13.78 -7.26
CA TYR A 40 16.90 12.67 -7.78
C TYR A 40 17.43 12.13 -9.12
N ARG A 41 17.79 13.02 -10.05
CA ARG A 41 18.40 12.63 -11.34
C ARG A 41 19.68 11.81 -11.14
N ASN A 42 20.53 12.19 -10.19
CA ASN A 42 21.76 11.45 -9.91
C ASN A 42 21.49 10.04 -9.35
N TYR A 43 20.41 9.88 -8.58
CA TYR A 43 19.98 8.58 -8.06
C TYR A 43 19.40 7.70 -9.18
N GLU A 44 18.49 8.23 -10.00
CA GLU A 44 17.86 7.49 -11.10
C GLU A 44 18.87 7.06 -12.18
N LEU A 45 19.97 7.81 -12.35
CA LEU A 45 21.07 7.49 -13.27
C LEU A 45 22.19 6.64 -12.64
N ALA A 46 22.04 6.20 -11.39
CA ALA A 46 23.06 5.44 -10.66
C ALA A 46 24.42 6.17 -10.53
N ILE A 47 24.42 7.52 -10.59
CA ILE A 47 25.63 8.35 -10.40
C ILE A 47 25.97 8.46 -8.91
N ARG A 48 24.97 8.38 -8.04
CA ARG A 48 25.12 8.39 -6.58
C ARG A 48 24.24 7.33 -5.93
N ASP A 49 24.71 6.80 -4.82
CA ASP A 49 23.91 5.94 -3.96
C ASP A 49 22.71 6.69 -3.38
N VAL A 50 21.63 5.95 -3.18
CA VAL A 50 20.37 6.46 -2.65
C VAL A 50 20.44 6.46 -1.12
N PRO A 51 20.35 7.63 -0.46
CA PRO A 51 20.33 7.68 1.00
C PRO A 51 19.09 6.99 1.56
N LEU A 52 19.21 6.33 2.71
CA LEU A 52 18.07 5.68 3.38
C LEU A 52 16.91 6.64 3.64
N ALA A 53 17.18 7.91 3.95
CA ALA A 53 16.15 8.94 4.11
C ALA A 53 15.28 9.12 2.85
N VAL A 54 15.86 9.00 1.65
CA VAL A 54 15.13 9.06 0.38
C VAL A 54 14.26 7.83 0.19
N VAL A 55 14.76 6.64 0.57
CA VAL A 55 14.00 5.39 0.54
C VAL A 55 12.77 5.48 1.45
N VAL A 56 12.93 6.00 2.67
CA VAL A 56 11.83 6.22 3.63
C VAL A 56 10.82 7.24 3.09
N ALA A 57 11.29 8.35 2.51
CA ALA A 57 10.40 9.35 1.91
C ALA A 57 9.56 8.76 0.76
N ILE A 58 10.16 7.91 -0.07
CA ILE A 58 9.45 7.22 -1.16
C ILE A 58 8.42 6.23 -0.63
N HIS A 59 8.78 5.45 0.40
CA HIS A 59 7.84 4.55 1.06
C HIS A 59 6.63 5.31 1.60
N ALA A 60 6.86 6.43 2.30
CA ALA A 60 5.78 7.23 2.88
C ALA A 60 4.90 7.91 1.82
N GLU A 61 5.49 8.43 0.73
CA GLU A 61 4.76 9.20 -0.28
C GLU A 61 4.01 8.32 -1.29
N PHE A 62 4.57 7.14 -1.64
CA PHE A 62 4.04 6.29 -2.71
C PHE A 62 3.53 4.94 -2.23
N ASP A 63 3.56 4.69 -0.91
CA ASP A 63 3.15 3.44 -0.28
C ASP A 63 3.81 2.25 -1.01
N VAL A 64 5.15 2.17 -0.96
CA VAL A 64 5.92 1.12 -1.66
C VAL A 64 6.56 0.20 -0.64
N GLY A 65 6.54 -1.11 -0.88
CA GLY A 65 7.18 -2.09 0.01
C GLY A 65 8.70 -1.87 0.13
N LEU A 66 9.20 -1.64 1.35
CA LEU A 66 10.63 -1.39 1.61
C LEU A 66 11.53 -2.56 1.21
N ASN A 67 11.09 -3.80 1.48
CA ASN A 67 11.86 -5.00 1.12
C ASN A 67 12.10 -5.08 -0.39
N TRP A 68 11.06 -4.78 -1.17
CA TRP A 68 11.16 -4.72 -2.61
C TRP A 68 12.01 -3.53 -3.06
N LEU A 69 11.82 -2.34 -2.48
CA LEU A 69 12.58 -1.15 -2.86
C LEU A 69 14.08 -1.29 -2.59
N VAL A 70 14.49 -1.93 -1.50
CA VAL A 70 15.91 -2.06 -1.11
C VAL A 70 16.54 -3.32 -1.69
N LEU A 71 15.93 -4.49 -1.49
CA LEU A 71 16.51 -5.79 -1.86
C LEU A 71 16.03 -6.31 -3.22
N GLY A 72 14.97 -5.74 -3.78
CA GLY A 72 14.32 -6.27 -4.98
C GLY A 72 13.48 -7.51 -4.73
N GLU A 73 13.23 -7.84 -3.46
CA GLU A 73 12.54 -9.04 -3.02
C GLU A 73 11.11 -8.75 -2.56
N GLY A 74 10.17 -9.64 -2.90
CA GLY A 74 8.77 -9.48 -2.55
C GLY A 74 7.99 -8.60 -3.54
N LYS A 75 6.85 -8.07 -3.10
CA LYS A 75 5.95 -7.26 -3.94
C LYS A 75 6.30 -5.77 -3.83
N SER A 76 6.16 -5.06 -4.95
CA SER A 76 6.33 -3.60 -4.99
C SER A 76 5.24 -2.85 -4.24
N GLU A 77 4.02 -3.40 -4.26
CA GLU A 77 2.90 -2.86 -3.53
C GLU A 77 2.99 -3.23 -2.05
N PRO A 78 2.57 -2.33 -1.16
CA PRO A 78 2.48 -2.61 0.25
C PRO A 78 1.40 -3.67 0.40
N GLN A 79 1.72 -4.72 1.14
CA GLN A 79 0.70 -5.69 1.48
C GLN A 79 -0.09 -5.13 2.66
N PRO A 80 -1.42 -5.23 2.61
CA PRO A 80 -2.24 -4.86 3.76
C PRO A 80 -1.71 -5.55 5.01
N ASN A 81 -1.64 -4.81 6.10
CA ASN A 81 -1.21 -5.38 7.36
C ASN A 81 -2.14 -6.55 7.70
N LYS A 82 -1.55 -7.75 7.90
CA LYS A 82 -2.30 -8.95 8.28
C LYS A 82 -3.21 -8.70 9.49
N GLU A 83 -2.76 -7.85 10.41
CA GLU A 83 -3.54 -7.42 11.58
C GLU A 83 -4.86 -6.75 11.20
N ILE A 84 -4.85 -5.88 10.17
CA ILE A 84 -6.07 -5.20 9.69
C ILE A 84 -7.06 -6.21 9.12
N ILE A 85 -6.57 -7.20 8.35
CA ILE A 85 -7.43 -8.25 7.79
C ILE A 85 -8.07 -9.03 8.94
N LEU A 86 -7.30 -9.41 9.95
CA LEU A 86 -7.82 -10.11 11.12
C LEU A 86 -8.86 -9.29 11.89
N GLN A 87 -8.61 -7.99 12.11
CA GLN A 87 -9.54 -7.10 12.78
C GLN A 87 -10.88 -6.96 12.03
N ILE A 88 -10.83 -6.80 10.70
CA ILE A 88 -12.04 -6.71 9.87
C ILE A 88 -12.85 -8.01 9.96
N LEU A 89 -12.18 -9.17 9.82
CA LEU A 89 -12.85 -10.47 9.87
C LEU A 89 -13.44 -10.77 11.25
N SER A 90 -12.71 -10.47 12.33
CA SER A 90 -13.21 -10.63 13.70
C SER A 90 -14.44 -9.75 13.94
N GLY A 91 -14.38 -8.47 13.55
CA GLY A 91 -15.52 -7.55 13.72
C GLY A 91 -16.75 -7.95 12.91
N LEU A 92 -16.56 -8.44 11.68
CA LEU A 92 -17.65 -8.98 10.86
C LEU A 92 -18.31 -10.19 11.54
N ARG A 93 -17.50 -11.12 12.05
CA ARG A 93 -17.99 -12.34 12.70
C ARG A 93 -18.72 -12.04 14.01
N GLU A 94 -18.16 -11.19 14.85
CA GLU A 94 -18.80 -10.74 16.10
C GLU A 94 -20.17 -10.08 15.83
N TYR A 95 -20.29 -9.29 14.76
CA TYR A 95 -21.57 -8.70 14.35
C TYR A 95 -22.57 -9.78 13.93
N GLN A 96 -22.17 -10.71 13.06
CA GLN A 96 -23.04 -11.78 12.57
C GLN A 96 -23.52 -12.70 13.71
N GLU A 97 -22.65 -13.03 14.66
CA GLU A 97 -22.98 -13.82 15.85
C GLU A 97 -23.95 -13.07 16.76
N LYS A 98 -23.72 -11.77 17.01
CA LYS A 98 -24.58 -10.94 17.88
C LYS A 98 -26.00 -10.78 17.35
N PHE A 99 -26.17 -10.64 16.04
CA PHE A 99 -27.49 -10.39 15.42
C PHE A 99 -28.11 -11.63 14.79
N GLY A 100 -27.46 -12.79 14.88
CA GLY A 100 -27.96 -14.04 14.30
C GLY A 100 -28.15 -14.00 12.78
N ASN A 101 -27.49 -13.07 12.09
CA ASN A 101 -27.72 -12.78 10.68
C ASN A 101 -26.42 -13.02 9.90
N HIS A 102 -26.32 -14.21 9.30
CA HIS A 102 -25.20 -14.54 8.43
C HIS A 102 -25.45 -13.88 7.07
N PHE A 103 -24.55 -12.99 6.68
CA PHE A 103 -24.68 -12.34 5.38
C PHE A 103 -24.42 -13.36 4.26
N PRO A 104 -25.11 -13.24 3.12
CA PRO A 104 -24.65 -13.89 1.90
C PRO A 104 -23.21 -13.48 1.58
N LEU A 105 -22.44 -14.39 1.00
CA LEU A 105 -21.01 -14.20 0.71
C LEU A 105 -20.75 -12.91 -0.07
N GLU A 106 -21.64 -12.53 -0.99
CA GLU A 106 -21.52 -11.30 -1.78
C GLU A 106 -21.62 -10.04 -0.92
N LYS A 107 -22.50 -10.03 0.09
CA LYS A 107 -22.65 -8.88 1.00
C LYS A 107 -21.44 -8.79 1.93
N GLU A 108 -20.96 -9.91 2.44
CA GLU A 108 -19.74 -9.97 3.26
C GLU A 108 -18.51 -9.47 2.50
N ALA A 109 -18.33 -9.93 1.25
CA ALA A 109 -17.24 -9.48 0.39
C ALA A 109 -17.29 -7.96 0.10
N ARG A 110 -18.49 -7.40 -0.11
CA ARG A 110 -18.65 -5.94 -0.30
C ARG A 110 -18.25 -5.17 0.95
N ILE A 111 -18.68 -5.63 2.13
CA ILE A 111 -18.34 -4.96 3.39
C ILE A 111 -16.83 -5.08 3.67
N PHE A 112 -16.25 -6.27 3.50
CA PHE A 112 -14.82 -6.48 3.64
C PHE A 112 -14.03 -5.54 2.73
N ASN A 113 -14.37 -5.50 1.43
CA ASN A 113 -13.66 -4.66 0.47
C ASN A 113 -13.77 -3.17 0.80
N TYR A 114 -14.95 -2.74 1.26
CA TYR A 114 -15.15 -1.36 1.71
C TYR A 114 -14.26 -1.03 2.92
N LEU A 115 -14.29 -1.85 3.98
CA LEU A 115 -13.50 -1.64 5.20
C LEU A 115 -12.00 -1.68 4.88
N PHE A 116 -11.59 -2.65 4.08
CA PHE A 116 -10.21 -2.80 3.62
C PHE A 116 -9.71 -1.56 2.86
N THR A 117 -10.52 -1.03 1.94
CA THR A 117 -10.19 0.18 1.16
C THR A 117 -10.07 1.40 2.06
N GLN A 118 -10.95 1.52 3.06
CA GLN A 118 -10.89 2.63 4.01
C GLN A 118 -9.66 2.55 4.92
N PHE A 119 -9.28 1.36 5.40
CA PHE A 119 -8.05 1.15 6.15
C PHE A 119 -6.80 1.44 5.32
N ALA A 120 -6.78 1.01 4.06
CA ALA A 120 -5.69 1.30 3.12
C ALA A 120 -5.54 2.82 2.85
N SER A 121 -6.60 3.61 3.03
CA SER A 121 -6.54 5.07 2.91
C SER A 121 -5.98 5.81 4.14
N GLY A 122 -5.50 5.10 5.16
CA GLY A 122 -4.89 5.68 6.36
C GLY A 122 -5.87 6.15 7.44
N LYS A 123 -7.17 5.87 7.29
CA LYS A 123 -8.16 6.13 8.34
C LYS A 123 -8.11 5.03 9.40
N THR A 124 -7.94 5.43 10.66
CA THR A 124 -8.10 4.55 11.82
C THR A 124 -9.57 4.50 12.21
N PHE A 125 -10.16 3.31 12.15
CA PHE A 125 -11.51 3.06 12.65
C PHE A 125 -11.44 2.26 13.94
N THR A 126 -12.32 2.60 14.87
CA THR A 126 -12.58 1.79 16.07
C THR A 126 -13.63 0.73 15.75
N GLY A 127 -13.70 -0.36 16.51
CA GLY A 127 -14.73 -1.39 16.32
C GLY A 127 -16.17 -0.85 16.37
N LYS A 128 -16.38 0.32 16.99
CA LYS A 128 -17.68 1.02 17.00
C LYS A 128 -18.07 1.62 15.64
N ASP A 129 -17.09 2.08 14.85
CA ASP A 129 -17.35 2.67 13.54
C ASP A 129 -17.76 1.61 12.51
N ILE A 130 -17.20 0.40 12.65
CA ILE A 130 -17.60 -0.78 11.87
C ILE A 130 -19.06 -1.15 12.20
N HIS A 131 -19.44 -1.09 13.48
CA HIS A 131 -20.81 -1.38 13.94
C HIS A 131 -21.84 -0.41 13.37
N SER A 132 -21.61 0.91 13.50
CA SER A 132 -22.54 1.94 12.98
C SER A 132 -22.73 1.84 11.47
N PHE A 133 -21.71 1.40 10.72
CA PHE A 133 -21.84 1.24 9.27
C PHE A 133 -22.67 -0.01 8.90
N LEU A 134 -22.49 -1.11 9.62
CA LEU A 134 -23.26 -2.35 9.43
C LEU A 134 -24.76 -2.14 9.73
N GLU A 135 -25.08 -1.30 10.71
CA GLU A 135 -26.47 -0.93 11.02
C GLU A 135 -27.12 -0.08 9.93
N THR A 136 -26.37 0.86 9.31
CA THR A 136 -26.91 1.72 8.23
C THR A 136 -27.07 0.99 6.88
N ALA A 137 -26.38 -0.14 6.69
CA ALA A 137 -26.41 -0.96 5.47
C ALA A 137 -27.37 -2.18 5.57
N SER A 138 -28.21 -2.19 6.61
CA SER A 138 -29.29 -3.16 6.84
C SER A 138 -30.61 -2.63 6.30
#